data_AF-A0AAJ1NWU3-F1
#
_entry.id   AF-A0AAJ1NWU3-F1
#
_cell.length_a   1.000
_cell.length_b   1.000
_cell.length_c   1.000
_cell.angle_alpha   90.00
_cell.angle_beta   90.00
_cell.angle_gamma   90.00
#
_symmetry.space_group_name_H-M   'P 1'
#
loop_
_entity.id
_entity.type
_entity.pdbx_description
1 polymer ?
#
loop_
_entity_poly.entity_id
_entity_poly.type
_entity_poly.pdbx_seq_one_letter_code
_entity_poly.pdbx_strand_id
1 'polypeptide(L)'
;MKKEKINDLKGQTLPRVKEALRVWNNYHSRVRNDRNYSTVTICDEWYLFSNFYYWYIDNVVDGWHLDKDILGGNEYSPDNCIFVPREVNQLFRKVPTSLSTGVVVNHKGYQAQAKFGKRVYKFGTYPTIEEAHAAYVSGRKSYIYKLSQKYKAYPKLSAVLLQKSK
;
A
#
# COMPACT_ATOMS: atom_id res chain seq x y z
N MET A 1 -2.28 -8.70 29.43
CA MET A 1 -2.81 -9.92 28.76
C MET A 1 -2.21 -10.01 27.37
N LYS A 2 -1.76 -11.18 26.92
CA LYS A 2 -1.46 -11.41 25.50
C LYS A 2 -2.81 -11.50 24.77
N LYS A 3 -3.02 -10.66 23.75
CA LYS A 3 -4.23 -10.68 22.93
C LYS A 3 -4.29 -12.02 22.19
N GLU A 4 -5.34 -12.81 22.43
CA GLU A 4 -5.52 -14.12 21.81
C GLU A 4 -6.17 -13.98 20.45
N LYS A 5 -5.58 -14.62 19.43
CA LYS A 5 -6.10 -14.61 18.07
C LYS A 5 -7.11 -15.74 17.89
N ILE A 6 -8.39 -15.41 17.73
CA ILE A 6 -9.50 -16.37 17.76
C ILE A 6 -10.23 -16.40 16.41
N ASN A 7 -10.34 -17.61 15.83
CA ASN A 7 -11.18 -17.86 14.65
C ASN A 7 -12.51 -18.46 15.08
N ASP A 8 -13.45 -17.59 15.41
CA ASP A 8 -14.82 -17.91 15.86
C ASP A 8 -15.77 -18.30 14.71
N LEU A 9 -15.37 -18.10 13.45
CA LEU A 9 -16.11 -18.58 12.27
C LEU A 9 -15.58 -19.92 11.72
N LYS A 10 -14.76 -20.64 12.50
CA LYS A 10 -14.19 -21.92 12.06
C LYS A 10 -15.29 -22.92 11.71
N GLY A 11 -15.22 -23.48 10.50
CA GLY A 11 -16.19 -24.47 10.02
C GLY A 11 -17.47 -23.87 9.42
N GLN A 12 -17.67 -22.55 9.49
CA GLN A 12 -18.80 -21.90 8.85
C GLN A 12 -18.62 -21.83 7.32
N THR A 13 -19.73 -21.92 6.60
CA THR A 13 -19.78 -21.72 5.14
C THR A 13 -20.37 -20.34 4.87
N LEU A 14 -19.49 -19.37 4.62
CA LEU A 14 -19.85 -17.99 4.35
C LEU A 14 -19.17 -17.51 3.06
N PRO A 15 -19.75 -16.54 2.32
CA PRO A 15 -19.14 -15.96 1.14
C PRO A 15 -17.72 -15.45 1.41
N ARG A 16 -16.75 -15.75 0.54
CA ARG A 16 -15.36 -15.26 0.63
C ARG A 16 -14.64 -15.54 1.96
N VAL A 17 -15.17 -16.38 2.87
CA VAL A 17 -14.61 -16.62 4.20
C VAL A 17 -13.17 -17.11 4.16
N LYS A 18 -12.82 -17.95 3.17
CA LYS A 18 -11.46 -18.45 2.96
C LYS A 18 -10.50 -17.33 2.51
N GLU A 19 -10.97 -16.37 1.72
CA GLU A 19 -10.19 -15.22 1.26
C GLU A 19 -9.95 -14.25 2.42
N ALA A 20 -11.00 -13.90 3.16
CA ALA A 20 -10.90 -13.08 4.37
C ALA A 20 -9.94 -13.72 5.39
N LEU A 21 -10.08 -15.02 5.65
CA LEU A 21 -9.21 -15.76 6.58
C LEU A 21 -7.75 -15.72 6.14
N ARG A 22 -7.48 -15.81 4.83
CA ARG A 22 -6.13 -15.68 4.28
C ARG A 22 -5.55 -14.29 4.55
N VAL A 23 -6.30 -13.23 4.29
CA VAL A 23 -5.86 -11.84 4.55
C VAL A 23 -5.60 -11.62 6.03
N TRP A 24 -6.55 -12.07 6.88
CA TRP A 24 -6.45 -12.00 8.33
C TRP A 24 -5.19 -12.70 8.88
N ASN A 25 -4.95 -13.94 8.43
CA ASN A 25 -3.77 -14.69 8.81
C ASN A 25 -2.47 -14.03 8.35
N ASN A 26 -2.46 -13.44 7.15
CA ASN A 26 -1.26 -12.83 6.57
C ASN A 26 -0.76 -11.65 7.41
N TYR A 27 -1.61 -10.68 7.76
CA TYR A 27 -1.13 -9.52 8.51
C TYR A 27 -0.81 -9.86 9.96
N HIS A 28 -1.58 -10.76 10.61
CA HIS A 28 -1.25 -11.30 11.94
C HIS A 28 0.14 -11.97 11.94
N SER A 29 0.44 -12.77 10.92
CA SER A 29 1.75 -13.42 10.79
C SER A 29 2.88 -12.40 10.58
N ARG A 30 2.68 -11.37 9.76
CA ARG A 30 3.68 -10.31 9.54
C ARG A 30 3.97 -9.55 10.83
N VAL A 31 2.94 -9.07 11.52
CA VAL A 31 3.08 -8.35 12.79
C VAL A 31 3.81 -9.20 13.83
N ARG A 32 3.54 -10.51 13.87
CA ARG A 32 4.19 -11.40 14.84
C ARG A 32 5.64 -11.76 14.50
N ASN A 33 5.96 -11.96 13.23
CA ASN A 33 7.19 -12.65 12.81
C ASN A 33 8.15 -11.78 11.98
N ASP A 34 7.70 -10.68 11.39
CA ASP A 34 8.54 -9.81 10.54
C ASP A 34 9.12 -8.65 11.35
N ARG A 35 10.45 -8.53 11.37
CA ARG A 35 11.17 -7.44 12.06
C ARG A 35 10.79 -6.05 11.53
N ASN A 36 10.38 -5.94 10.27
CA ASN A 36 9.92 -4.69 9.67
C ASN A 36 8.55 -4.23 10.18
N TYR A 37 7.83 -5.09 10.92
CA TYR A 37 6.53 -4.81 11.50
C TYR A 37 6.61 -4.66 13.03
N SER A 38 7.80 -4.47 13.60
CA SER A 38 8.02 -4.36 15.06
C SER A 38 7.25 -3.20 15.72
N THR A 39 6.98 -2.13 14.98
CA THR A 39 6.19 -0.97 15.43
C THR A 39 4.73 -1.03 14.98
N VAL A 40 4.32 -2.11 14.31
CA VAL A 40 2.97 -2.26 13.77
C VAL A 40 2.08 -2.99 14.76
N THR A 41 0.89 -2.45 15.02
CA THR A 41 -0.12 -3.06 15.90
C THR A 41 -1.34 -3.55 15.13
N ILE A 42 -2.22 -4.26 15.84
CA ILE A 42 -3.54 -4.68 15.37
C ILE A 42 -4.53 -4.23 16.45
N CYS A 43 -5.64 -3.61 16.04
CA CYS A 43 -6.68 -3.19 16.99
C CYS A 43 -7.31 -4.42 17.67
N ASP A 44 -7.89 -4.22 18.85
CA ASP A 44 -8.38 -5.32 19.69
C ASP A 44 -9.48 -6.12 19.00
N GLU A 45 -10.36 -5.45 18.29
CA GLU A 45 -11.51 -6.04 17.60
C GLU A 45 -11.06 -7.04 16.54
N TRP A 46 -9.93 -6.80 15.88
CA TRP A 46 -9.40 -7.63 14.79
C TRP A 46 -8.59 -8.85 15.27
N TYR A 47 -8.55 -9.11 16.59
CA TYR A 47 -8.15 -10.41 17.14
C TYR A 47 -9.26 -11.45 17.09
N LEU A 48 -10.51 -11.04 16.89
CA LEU A 48 -11.64 -11.91 16.58
C LEU A 48 -11.87 -11.92 15.06
N PHE A 49 -11.89 -13.11 14.45
CA PHE A 49 -11.98 -13.21 12.99
C PHE A 49 -13.30 -12.67 12.45
N SER A 50 -14.43 -12.90 13.12
CA SER A 50 -15.74 -12.38 12.69
C SER A 50 -15.77 -10.86 12.50
N ASN A 51 -15.18 -10.11 13.44
CA ASN A 51 -15.09 -8.64 13.34
C ASN A 51 -14.33 -8.19 12.10
N PHE A 52 -13.18 -8.81 11.81
CA PHE A 52 -12.45 -8.54 10.59
C PHE A 52 -13.23 -8.99 9.35
N TYR A 53 -13.89 -10.16 9.40
CA TYR A 53 -14.63 -10.73 8.29
C TYR A 53 -15.78 -9.82 7.83
N TYR A 54 -16.60 -9.30 8.74
CA TYR A 54 -17.70 -8.43 8.35
C TYR A 54 -17.19 -7.11 7.75
N TRP A 55 -16.17 -6.50 8.36
CA TRP A 55 -15.51 -5.35 7.77
C TRP A 55 -14.90 -5.66 6.39
N TYR A 56 -14.30 -6.84 6.24
CA TYR A 56 -13.72 -7.30 4.97
C TYR A 56 -14.78 -7.39 3.87
N ILE A 57 -15.94 -7.99 4.14
CA ILE A 57 -17.01 -8.14 3.16
C ILE A 57 -17.53 -6.79 2.67
N ASP A 58 -17.67 -5.82 3.56
CA ASP A 58 -18.17 -4.49 3.21
C ASP A 58 -17.16 -3.65 2.40
N ASN A 59 -15.87 -3.98 2.46
CA ASN A 59 -14.80 -3.15 1.91
C ASN A 59 -13.98 -3.83 0.79
N VAL A 60 -14.07 -5.16 0.63
CA VAL A 60 -13.26 -5.89 -0.33
C VAL A 60 -13.64 -5.52 -1.76
N VAL A 61 -12.61 -5.33 -2.59
CA VAL A 61 -12.73 -5.16 -4.04
C VAL A 61 -11.93 -6.25 -4.72
N ASP A 62 -12.49 -6.87 -5.75
CA ASP A 62 -11.85 -7.98 -6.45
C ASP A 62 -10.48 -7.59 -7.02
N GLY A 63 -9.47 -8.40 -6.70
CA GLY A 63 -8.08 -8.18 -7.12
C GLY A 63 -7.34 -7.07 -6.37
N TRP A 64 -7.96 -6.47 -5.34
CA TRP A 64 -7.33 -5.44 -4.51
C TRP A 64 -6.73 -6.04 -3.24
N HIS A 65 -5.76 -5.33 -2.66
CA HIS A 65 -5.02 -5.77 -1.48
C HIS A 65 -5.29 -4.85 -0.30
N LEU A 66 -5.41 -5.43 0.89
CA LEU A 66 -5.46 -4.68 2.14
C LEU A 66 -4.13 -3.92 2.35
N ASP A 67 -4.21 -2.63 2.64
CA ASP A 67 -3.07 -1.76 2.89
C ASP A 67 -3.36 -0.83 4.09
N LYS A 68 -2.38 -0.72 5.01
CA LYS A 68 -2.44 0.19 6.17
C LYS A 68 -1.61 1.46 5.96
N ASP A 69 -0.61 1.38 5.09
CA ASP A 69 0.47 2.36 4.98
C ASP A 69 0.04 3.58 4.18
N ILE A 70 -0.87 3.41 3.22
CA ILE A 70 -1.33 4.48 2.35
C ILE A 70 -2.04 5.61 3.13
N LEU A 71 -2.74 5.26 4.22
CA LEU A 71 -3.41 6.21 5.12
C LEU A 71 -2.47 6.80 6.18
N GLY A 72 -1.26 6.24 6.34
CA GLY A 72 -0.24 6.74 7.26
C GLY A 72 -0.30 6.21 8.69
N GLY A 73 -1.08 5.15 8.93
CA GLY A 73 -1.17 4.49 10.24
C GLY A 73 -0.16 3.35 10.42
N ASN A 74 0.19 3.05 11.68
CA ASN A 74 0.98 1.88 12.07
C ASN A 74 0.11 0.76 12.66
N GLU A 75 -1.21 0.82 12.50
CA GLU A 75 -2.13 -0.16 13.05
C GLU A 75 -3.01 -0.77 11.95
N TYR A 76 -3.23 -2.08 12.01
CA TYR A 76 -4.30 -2.75 11.28
C TYR A 76 -5.62 -2.54 12.03
N SER A 77 -6.45 -1.63 11.52
CA SER A 77 -7.79 -1.29 12.04
C SER A 77 -8.70 -0.79 10.91
N PRO A 78 -10.03 -0.74 11.12
CA PRO A 78 -10.99 -0.21 10.13
C PRO A 78 -10.65 1.20 9.62
N ASP A 79 -10.13 2.05 10.50
CA ASP A 79 -9.82 3.45 10.19
C ASP A 79 -8.55 3.59 9.37
N ASN A 80 -7.53 2.80 9.71
CA ASN A 80 -6.20 2.87 9.11
C ASN A 80 -6.02 1.97 7.88
N CYS A 81 -6.95 1.05 7.63
CA CYS A 81 -6.89 0.15 6.48
C CYS A 81 -7.83 0.56 5.34
N ILE A 82 -7.41 0.19 4.14
CA ILE A 82 -8.17 0.35 2.91
C ILE A 82 -7.73 -0.73 1.91
N PHE A 83 -8.65 -1.22 1.08
CA PHE A 83 -8.27 -2.02 -0.07
C PHE A 83 -7.75 -1.12 -1.18
N VAL A 84 -6.63 -1.49 -1.78
CA VAL A 84 -6.02 -0.76 -2.89
C VAL A 84 -5.64 -1.68 -4.03
N PRO A 85 -5.70 -1.21 -5.29
CA PRO A 85 -5.18 -1.97 -6.42
C PRO A 85 -3.68 -2.24 -6.25
N ARG A 86 -3.21 -3.35 -6.82
CA ARG A 86 -1.79 -3.74 -6.78
C ARG A 86 -0.85 -2.62 -7.25
N GLU A 87 -1.22 -1.86 -8.29
CA GLU A 87 -0.40 -0.76 -8.80
C GLU A 87 -0.23 0.38 -7.81
N VAL A 88 -1.25 0.63 -6.96
CA VAL A 88 -1.21 1.65 -5.92
C VAL A 88 -0.35 1.17 -4.76
N ASN A 89 -0.56 -0.06 -4.27
CA ASN A 89 0.25 -0.63 -3.19
C ASN A 89 1.75 -0.59 -3.55
N GLN A 90 2.10 -1.04 -4.76
CA GLN A 90 3.48 -1.04 -5.24
C GLN A 90 4.11 0.36 -5.31
N LEU A 91 3.30 1.39 -5.53
CA LEU A 91 3.80 2.76 -5.68
C LEU A 91 4.44 3.26 -4.39
N PHE A 92 3.89 2.93 -3.22
CA PHE A 92 4.32 3.46 -1.92
C PHE A 92 5.31 2.56 -1.18
N ARG A 93 5.71 1.43 -1.78
CA ARG A 93 6.76 0.58 -1.21
C ARG A 93 8.09 1.32 -1.17
N LYS A 94 8.73 1.31 -0.01
CA LYS A 94 10.11 1.78 0.16
C LYS A 94 11.04 0.75 -0.48
N VAL A 95 11.90 1.22 -1.38
CA VAL A 95 12.95 0.40 -2.01
C VAL A 95 14.29 1.08 -1.70
N PRO A 96 15.25 0.38 -1.08
CA PRO A 96 16.57 0.95 -0.85
C PRO A 96 17.26 1.21 -2.20
N THR A 97 17.82 2.40 -2.36
CA THR A 97 18.54 2.83 -3.57
C THR A 97 19.91 3.38 -3.18
N SER A 98 20.91 3.19 -4.04
CA SER A 98 22.28 3.70 -3.83
C SER A 98 22.39 5.21 -4.03
N LEU A 99 21.49 5.78 -4.83
CA LEU A 99 21.29 7.22 -5.02
C LEU A 99 19.91 7.64 -4.47
N SER A 100 19.55 8.90 -4.65
CA SER A 100 18.18 9.37 -4.43
C SER A 100 17.16 8.52 -5.19
N THR A 101 16.04 8.20 -4.54
CA THR A 101 15.01 7.34 -5.14
C THR A 101 14.59 7.87 -6.51
N GLY A 102 14.53 6.96 -7.49
CA GLY A 102 14.15 7.31 -8.86
C GLY A 102 15.26 7.85 -9.74
N VAL A 103 16.50 7.92 -9.24
CA VAL A 103 17.67 8.36 -10.00
C VAL A 103 18.57 7.17 -10.34
N VAL A 104 19.02 7.10 -11.59
CA VAL A 104 20.01 6.13 -12.06
C VAL A 104 21.13 6.82 -12.84
N VAL A 105 22.35 6.32 -12.76
CA VAL A 105 23.47 6.84 -13.56
C VAL A 105 23.29 6.43 -15.02
N ASN A 106 23.57 7.37 -15.91
CA ASN A 106 23.54 7.20 -17.35
C ASN A 106 24.81 7.83 -17.97
N HIS A 107 25.16 7.46 -19.20
CA HIS A 107 26.34 7.98 -19.91
C HIS A 107 26.35 9.51 -20.10
N LYS A 108 25.18 10.17 -19.98
CA LYS A 108 24.99 11.62 -20.11
C LYS A 108 24.76 12.36 -18.79
N GLY A 109 24.84 11.67 -17.64
CA GLY A 109 24.53 12.24 -16.32
C GLY A 109 23.55 11.37 -15.53
N TYR A 110 22.62 11.99 -14.81
CA TYR A 110 21.68 11.33 -13.91
C TYR A 110 20.28 11.27 -14.52
N GLN A 111 19.77 10.07 -14.78
CA GLN A 111 18.45 9.87 -15.36
C GLN A 111 17.37 9.73 -14.28
N ALA A 112 16.34 10.56 -14.38
CA ALA A 112 15.13 10.45 -13.58
C ALA A 112 14.19 9.42 -14.20
N GLN A 113 13.79 8.40 -13.44
CA GLN A 113 12.84 7.39 -13.92
C GLN A 113 12.01 6.74 -12.82
N ALA A 114 10.83 6.25 -13.18
CA ALA A 114 9.99 5.42 -12.32
C ALA A 114 9.41 4.26 -13.11
N LYS A 115 9.26 3.11 -12.45
CA LYS A 115 8.48 1.99 -12.99
C LYS A 115 7.07 2.05 -12.42
N PHE A 116 6.09 2.20 -13.30
CA PHE A 116 4.68 2.10 -12.93
C PHE A 116 4.06 0.89 -13.64
N GLY A 117 3.67 -0.11 -12.85
CA GLY A 117 3.26 -1.41 -13.37
C GLY A 117 4.37 -2.07 -14.19
N LYS A 118 4.09 -2.35 -15.47
CA LYS A 118 5.04 -2.98 -16.40
C LYS A 118 5.90 -1.97 -17.18
N ARG A 119 5.59 -0.67 -17.11
CA ARG A 119 6.23 0.36 -17.94
C ARG A 119 7.22 1.20 -17.14
N VAL A 120 8.38 1.48 -17.75
CA VAL A 120 9.35 2.46 -17.23
C VAL A 120 9.05 3.81 -17.87
N TYR A 121 8.91 4.83 -17.02
CA TYR A 121 8.72 6.23 -17.39
C TYR A 121 10.03 6.96 -17.13
N LYS A 122 10.53 7.65 -18.16
CA LYS A 122 11.74 8.47 -18.08
C LYS A 122 11.31 9.94 -18.00
N PHE A 123 11.84 10.67 -17.03
CA PHE A 123 11.52 12.09 -16.78
C PHE A 123 12.66 13.04 -17.18
N GLY A 124 13.64 12.53 -17.93
CA GLY A 124 14.80 13.27 -18.40
C GLY A 124 16.12 12.77 -17.82
N THR A 125 17.20 13.37 -18.29
CA THR A 125 18.58 13.18 -17.80
C THR A 125 19.14 14.55 -17.45
N TYR A 126 19.76 14.66 -16.28
CA TYR A 126 20.18 15.91 -15.68
C TYR A 126 21.65 15.85 -15.25
N PRO A 127 22.36 17.00 -15.20
CA PRO A 127 23.73 17.09 -14.73
C PRO A 127 23.94 16.66 -13.27
N THR A 128 22.94 16.84 -12.39
CA THR A 128 23.07 16.53 -10.96
C THR A 128 22.03 15.51 -10.45
N ILE A 129 22.32 14.88 -9.30
CA ILE A 129 21.40 13.95 -8.63
C ILE A 129 20.15 14.70 -8.16
N GLU A 130 20.32 15.93 -7.68
CA GLU A 130 19.28 16.78 -7.11
C GLU A 130 18.25 17.16 -8.18
N GLU A 131 18.70 17.59 -9.36
CA GLU A 131 17.83 17.92 -10.49
C GLU A 131 17.07 16.69 -11.00
N ALA A 132 17.77 15.55 -11.15
CA ALA A 132 17.13 14.30 -11.54
C ALA A 132 16.10 13.83 -10.49
N HIS A 133 16.40 14.01 -9.21
CA HIS A 133 15.46 13.66 -8.15
C HIS A 133 14.25 14.59 -8.14
N ALA A 134 14.43 15.90 -8.33
CA ALA A 134 13.32 16.85 -8.46
C ALA A 134 12.39 16.50 -9.64
N ALA A 135 12.97 16.16 -10.79
CA ALA A 135 12.21 15.69 -11.95
C ALA A 135 11.45 14.39 -11.69
N TYR A 136 12.07 13.44 -10.97
CA TYR A 136 11.40 12.22 -10.51
C TYR A 136 10.21 12.54 -9.59
N VAL A 137 10.39 13.42 -8.59
CA VAL A 137 9.34 13.81 -7.64
C VAL A 137 8.15 14.42 -8.40
N SER A 138 8.41 15.35 -9.32
CA SER A 138 7.37 15.98 -10.14
C SER A 138 6.64 14.97 -11.04
N GLY A 139 7.38 14.11 -11.76
CA GLY A 139 6.81 13.08 -12.61
C GLY A 139 5.98 12.04 -11.83
N ARG A 140 6.44 11.68 -10.63
CA ARG A 140 5.73 10.79 -9.73
C ARG A 140 4.45 11.42 -9.18
N LYS A 141 4.48 12.68 -8.74
CA LYS A 141 3.28 13.43 -8.30
C LYS A 141 2.22 13.48 -9.41
N SER A 142 2.65 13.78 -10.64
CA SER A 142 1.77 13.77 -11.82
C SER A 142 1.14 12.39 -12.07
N TYR A 143 1.87 11.30 -11.87
CA TYR A 143 1.32 9.94 -12.01
C TYR A 143 0.32 9.60 -10.88
N ILE A 144 0.64 9.96 -9.64
CA ILE A 144 -0.27 9.78 -8.48
C ILE A 144 -1.57 10.56 -8.73
N TYR A 145 -1.50 11.78 -9.26
CA TYR A 145 -2.68 12.53 -9.66
C TYR A 145 -3.51 11.79 -10.72
N LYS A 146 -2.88 11.23 -11.77
CA LYS A 146 -3.60 10.41 -12.76
C LYS A 146 -4.31 9.22 -12.11
N LEU A 147 -3.68 8.56 -11.13
CA LEU A 147 -4.32 7.48 -10.38
C LEU A 147 -5.50 7.98 -9.54
N SER A 148 -5.42 9.17 -8.93
CA SER A 148 -6.55 9.75 -8.18
C SER A 148 -7.77 9.94 -9.10
N GLN A 149 -7.53 10.38 -10.35
CA GLN A 149 -8.58 10.52 -11.35
C GLN A 149 -9.10 9.16 -11.84
N LYS A 150 -8.22 8.17 -12.04
CA LYS A 150 -8.58 6.81 -12.45
C LYS A 150 -9.49 6.12 -11.43
N TYR A 151 -9.23 6.32 -10.13
CA TYR A 151 -9.97 5.69 -9.04
C TYR A 151 -11.04 6.59 -8.42
N LYS A 152 -11.59 7.56 -9.17
CA LYS A 152 -12.66 8.48 -8.71
C LYS A 152 -13.88 7.78 -8.11
N ALA A 153 -14.24 6.60 -8.63
CA ALA A 153 -15.35 5.80 -8.11
C ALA A 153 -15.11 5.23 -6.70
N TYR A 154 -13.88 5.36 -6.16
CA TYR A 154 -13.51 4.95 -4.81
C TYR A 154 -13.07 6.19 -4.01
N PRO A 155 -14.01 6.93 -3.39
CA PRO A 155 -13.73 8.27 -2.84
C PRO A 155 -12.60 8.31 -1.81
N LYS A 156 -12.56 7.35 -0.88
CA LYS A 156 -11.49 7.25 0.14
C LYS A 156 -10.11 7.13 -0.51
N LEU A 157 -9.97 6.23 -1.50
CA LEU A 157 -8.71 6.04 -2.23
C LEU A 157 -8.34 7.25 -3.10
N SER A 158 -9.32 7.79 -3.83
CA SER A 158 -9.11 8.95 -4.72
C SER A 158 -8.63 10.17 -3.94
N ALA A 159 -9.26 10.47 -2.79
CA ALA A 159 -8.89 11.58 -1.93
C ALA A 159 -7.45 11.45 -1.39
N VAL A 160 -7.07 10.26 -0.93
CA VAL A 160 -5.71 9.99 -0.41
C VAL A 160 -4.67 10.13 -1.52
N LEU A 161 -4.94 9.59 -2.71
CA LEU A 161 -4.05 9.75 -3.85
C LEU A 161 -3.91 11.23 -4.25
N LEU A 162 -5.02 11.98 -4.27
CA LEU A 162 -4.98 13.41 -4.57
C LEU A 162 -4.13 14.17 -3.55
N GLN A 163 -4.27 13.87 -2.25
CA GLN A 163 -3.42 14.48 -1.21
C GLN A 163 -1.93 14.15 -1.40
N LYS A 164 -1.60 12.88 -1.70
CA LYS A 164 -0.22 12.42 -1.96
C LYS A 164 0.36 12.97 -3.27
N SER A 165 -0.47 13.52 -4.16
CA SER A 165 -0.03 14.11 -5.43
C SER A 165 0.36 15.60 -5.34
N LYS A 166 0.00 16.26 -4.23
CA LYS A 166 0.37 17.65 -3.96
C LYS A 166 1.81 17.74 -3.47
#